data_AF-A0A834I6A5-F1
#
_entry.id   AF-A0A834I6A5-F1
#
_cell.length_a   1.000
_cell.length_b   1.000
_cell.length_c   1.000
_cell.angle_alpha   90.00
_cell.angle_beta   90.00
_cell.angle_gamma   90.00
#
_symmetry.space_group_name_H-M   'P 1'
#
loop_
_entity.id
_entity.type
_entity.pdbx_description
1 polymer ?
#
loop_
_entity_poly.entity_id
_entity_poly.type
_entity_poly.pdbx_seq_one_letter_code
_entity_poly.pdbx_strand_id
1 'polypeptide(L)'
;MKCYDFMLFIFLCILSLNVVFTEGRQELNGPCRTVTECKTVVYYCARNATCQCLPGYIPNDKFTKCLGLVGSRCIYDSQCIEGAYCTSQERRELCRCREEDDYFVSEDGQTCTSAAVWNINNKAVLSR
;
A
#
# COMPACT_ATOMS: atom_id res chain seq x y z
N MET A 1 -1.63 54.82 -21.15
CA MET A 1 -1.36 53.41 -20.82
C MET A 1 -0.01 53.05 -21.41
N LYS A 2 0.99 52.77 -20.57
CA LYS A 2 2.37 52.51 -21.01
C LYS A 2 2.56 50.99 -21.17
N CYS A 3 3.32 50.56 -22.17
CA CYS A 3 3.55 49.14 -22.49
C CYS A 3 4.03 48.29 -21.30
N TYR A 4 4.65 48.91 -20.28
CA TYR A 4 5.12 48.20 -19.09
C TYR A 4 3.97 47.70 -18.20
N ASP A 5 2.80 48.34 -18.20
CA ASP A 5 1.65 47.87 -17.40
C ASP A 5 1.06 46.58 -17.99
N PHE A 6 1.00 46.48 -19.32
CA PHE A 6 0.48 45.30 -20.01
C PHE A 6 1.43 44.10 -19.87
N MET A 7 2.75 44.36 -19.88
CA MET A 7 3.76 43.32 -19.67
C MET A 7 3.81 42.80 -18.22
N LEU A 8 3.52 43.65 -17.23
CA LEU A 8 3.46 43.26 -15.81
C LEU A 8 2.29 42.29 -15.52
N PHE A 9 1.14 42.51 -16.15
CA PHE A 9 -0.03 41.63 -16.02
C PHE A 9 0.21 40.23 -16.64
N ILE A 10 0.87 40.17 -17.80
CA ILE A 10 1.22 38.89 -18.43
C ILE A 10 2.21 38.10 -17.57
N PHE A 11 3.19 38.77 -16.97
CA PHE A 11 4.16 38.14 -16.07
C PHE A 11 3.52 37.57 -14.79
N LEU A 12 2.54 38.28 -14.22
CA LEU A 12 1.77 37.82 -13.06
C LEU A 12 0.86 36.62 -13.38
N CYS A 13 0.28 36.55 -14.58
CA CYS A 13 -0.50 35.40 -15.03
C CYS A 13 0.34 34.14 -15.31
N ILE A 14 1.60 34.29 -15.74
CA ILE A 14 2.49 33.14 -15.99
C ILE A 14 3.03 32.57 -14.66
N LEU A 15 3.22 33.41 -13.64
CA LEU A 15 3.60 32.98 -12.29
C LEU A 15 2.50 32.17 -11.56
N SER A 16 1.21 32.39 -11.89
CA SER A 16 0.10 31.66 -11.28
C SER A 16 -0.28 30.35 -12.00
N LEU A 17 0.21 30.12 -13.23
CA LEU A 17 -0.12 28.93 -14.03
C LEU A 17 0.79 27.71 -13.78
N ASN A 18 1.84 27.86 -12.97
CA ASN A 18 2.80 26.77 -12.69
C ASN A 18 2.64 26.19 -11.29
N VAL A 19 1.41 26.14 -10.76
CA VAL A 19 1.13 25.17 -9.69
C VAL A 19 1.00 23.81 -10.36
N VAL A 20 2.14 23.18 -10.63
CA VAL A 20 2.19 21.74 -10.82
C VAL A 20 1.78 21.16 -9.48
N PHE A 21 0.49 20.91 -9.29
CA PHE A 21 0.01 20.01 -8.26
C PHE A 21 0.65 18.67 -8.57
N THR A 22 1.78 18.41 -7.92
CA THR A 22 2.26 17.05 -7.73
C THR A 22 1.25 16.42 -6.79
N GLU A 23 0.11 15.98 -7.35
CA GLU A 23 -0.85 15.16 -6.63
C GLU A 23 -0.09 13.91 -6.21
N GLY A 24 0.34 13.89 -4.95
CA GLY A 24 0.92 12.70 -4.35
C GLY A 24 -0.03 11.54 -4.59
N ARG A 25 0.51 10.38 -4.99
CA ARG A 25 -0.32 9.19 -5.20
C ARG A 25 -1.12 8.89 -3.94
N GLN A 26 -2.40 8.62 -4.14
CA GLN A 26 -3.38 8.49 -3.07
C GLN A 26 -3.28 7.11 -2.41
N GLU A 27 -3.47 7.08 -1.09
CA GLU A 27 -3.51 5.85 -0.27
C GLU A 27 -4.96 5.35 -0.11
N LEU A 28 -5.22 4.45 0.83
CA LEU A 28 -6.54 3.85 1.02
C LEU A 28 -7.62 4.92 1.23
N ASN A 29 -8.74 4.78 0.52
CA ASN A 29 -9.88 5.72 0.50
C ASN A 29 -9.57 7.11 -0.07
N GLY A 30 -8.36 7.36 -0.57
CA GLY A 30 -8.06 8.61 -1.27
C GLY A 30 -8.83 8.70 -2.60
N PRO A 31 -9.20 9.91 -3.05
CA PRO A 31 -9.99 10.10 -4.26
C PRO A 31 -9.17 9.69 -5.50
N CYS A 32 -9.83 9.10 -6.50
CA CYS A 32 -9.18 8.76 -7.76
C CYS A 32 -10.16 8.81 -8.92
N ARG A 33 -9.67 9.15 -10.11
CA ARG A 33 -10.37 8.98 -11.39
C ARG A 33 -9.78 7.82 -12.19
N THR A 34 -8.48 7.62 -12.04
CA THR A 34 -7.72 6.59 -12.75
C THR A 34 -6.87 5.78 -11.77
N VAL A 35 -6.48 4.56 -12.17
CA VAL A 35 -5.60 3.69 -11.34
C VAL A 35 -4.23 4.31 -11.09
N THR A 36 -3.76 5.19 -11.97
CA THR A 36 -2.46 5.85 -11.88
C THR A 36 -2.39 6.92 -10.78
N GLU A 37 -3.55 7.41 -10.31
CA GLU A 37 -3.64 8.34 -9.18
C GLU A 37 -3.46 7.62 -7.83
N CYS A 38 -3.71 6.31 -7.78
CA CYS A 38 -3.47 5.50 -6.59
C CYS A 38 -2.01 5.09 -6.49
N LYS A 39 -1.54 4.84 -5.25
CA LYS A 39 -0.20 4.28 -5.02
C LYS A 39 -0.06 2.94 -5.75
N THR A 40 1.03 2.76 -6.48
CA THR A 40 1.22 1.58 -7.36
C THR A 40 1.38 0.29 -6.56
N VAL A 41 1.15 -0.85 -7.22
CA VAL A 41 1.32 -2.23 -6.73
C VAL A 41 0.24 -2.73 -5.76
N VAL A 42 -0.31 -1.85 -4.91
CA VAL A 42 -1.14 -2.28 -3.77
C VAL A 42 -2.62 -1.86 -3.90
N TYR A 43 -2.90 -0.88 -4.77
CA TYR A 43 -4.21 -0.23 -4.86
C TYR A 43 -4.77 -0.25 -6.28
N TYR A 44 -6.10 -0.17 -6.38
CA TYR A 44 -6.83 0.12 -7.61
C TYR A 44 -7.87 1.22 -7.38
N CYS A 45 -8.27 1.91 -8.45
CA CYS A 45 -9.35 2.88 -8.36
C CYS A 45 -10.70 2.17 -8.48
N ALA A 46 -11.47 2.16 -7.39
CA ALA A 46 -12.77 1.50 -7.34
C ALA A 46 -13.88 2.36 -7.95
N ARG A 47 -15.05 1.76 -8.15
CA ARG A 47 -16.21 2.42 -8.80
C ARG A 47 -16.74 3.64 -8.03
N ASN A 48 -16.48 3.70 -6.73
CA ASN A 48 -16.82 4.84 -5.89
C ASN A 48 -15.80 6.00 -6.00
N ALA A 49 -14.91 5.96 -7.00
CA ALA A 49 -13.86 6.96 -7.22
C ALA A 49 -12.90 7.08 -6.02
N THR A 50 -12.60 5.96 -5.36
CA THR A 50 -11.61 5.90 -4.28
C THR A 50 -10.62 4.76 -4.47
N CYS A 51 -9.40 4.94 -3.98
CA CYS A 51 -8.37 3.92 -3.98
C CYS A 51 -8.71 2.83 -2.96
N GLN A 52 -8.77 1.59 -3.43
CA GLN A 52 -9.09 0.40 -2.63
C GLN A 52 -8.00 -0.65 -2.76
N CYS A 53 -7.89 -1.57 -1.79
CA CYS A 53 -6.88 -2.62 -1.79
C CYS A 53 -7.10 -3.61 -2.94
N LEU A 54 -6.04 -3.92 -3.69
CA LEU A 54 -6.09 -4.99 -4.70
C LEU A 54 -6.39 -6.36 -4.04
N PRO A 55 -6.88 -7.35 -4.80
CA PRO A 55 -6.99 -8.72 -4.31
C PRO A 55 -5.63 -9.23 -3.81
N GLY A 56 -5.62 -9.88 -2.64
CA GLY A 56 -4.40 -10.28 -1.94
C GLY A 56 -3.85 -9.21 -0.97
N TYR A 57 -4.51 -8.05 -0.88
CA TYR A 57 -4.14 -6.99 0.06
C TYR A 57 -5.30 -6.67 1.00
N ILE A 58 -4.99 -6.41 2.27
CA ILE A 58 -5.95 -6.09 3.33
C ILE A 58 -5.65 -4.71 3.93
N PRO A 59 -6.65 -3.96 4.40
CA PRO A 59 -6.41 -2.74 5.16
C PRO A 59 -5.62 -3.03 6.44
N ASN A 60 -4.73 -2.12 6.83
CA ASN A 60 -4.14 -2.14 8.16
C ASN A 60 -5.18 -1.78 9.23
N ASP A 61 -4.85 -1.98 10.51
CA ASP A 61 -5.77 -1.71 11.64
C ASP A 61 -6.28 -0.27 11.71
N LYS A 62 -5.51 0.68 11.15
CA LYS A 62 -5.86 2.10 11.10
C LYS A 62 -6.67 2.49 9.85
N PHE A 63 -6.92 1.56 8.93
CA PHE A 63 -7.59 1.79 7.65
C PHE A 63 -6.96 2.93 6.81
N THR A 64 -5.64 3.09 6.93
CA THR A 64 -4.87 4.13 6.22
C THR A 64 -4.12 3.58 5.01
N LYS A 65 -3.72 2.31 5.05
CA LYS A 65 -2.94 1.67 3.98
C LYS A 65 -3.34 0.22 3.78
N CYS A 66 -3.05 -0.30 2.60
CA CYS A 66 -3.18 -1.71 2.28
C CYS A 66 -1.86 -2.45 2.55
N LEU A 67 -1.96 -3.66 3.09
CA LEU A 67 -0.88 -4.58 3.39
C LEU A 67 -1.08 -5.87 2.60
N GLY A 68 -0.02 -6.38 1.98
CA GLY A 68 -0.01 -7.60 1.19
C GLY A 68 0.07 -8.83 2.06
N LEU A 69 -0.84 -9.76 1.79
CA LEU A 69 -0.81 -11.12 2.33
C LEU A 69 0.41 -11.89 1.79
N VAL A 70 0.72 -13.03 2.41
CA VAL A 70 1.80 -13.90 1.94
C VAL A 70 1.63 -14.23 0.45
N GLY A 71 2.71 -14.10 -0.33
CA GLY A 71 2.70 -14.31 -1.77
C GLY A 71 2.22 -13.12 -2.62
N SER A 72 1.80 -12.01 -1.99
CA SER A 72 1.45 -10.78 -2.71
C SER A 72 2.69 -10.00 -3.13
N ARG A 73 2.58 -9.22 -4.20
CA ARG A 73 3.69 -8.38 -4.69
C ARG A 73 3.99 -7.23 -3.73
N CYS A 74 5.27 -6.93 -3.57
CA CYS A 74 5.75 -5.82 -2.75
C CYS A 74 6.93 -5.13 -3.40
N ILE A 75 7.29 -3.96 -2.89
CA ILE A 75 8.52 -3.21 -3.20
C ILE A 75 9.28 -2.98 -1.89
N TYR A 76 8.56 -2.72 -0.80
CA TYR A 76 9.10 -2.47 0.53
C TYR A 76 8.43 -3.36 1.58
N ASP A 77 9.15 -3.70 2.65
CA ASP A 77 8.63 -4.44 3.80
C ASP A 77 7.37 -3.80 4.40
N SER A 78 7.27 -2.47 4.38
CA SER A 78 6.14 -1.72 4.94
C SER A 78 4.81 -1.96 4.22
N GLN A 79 4.85 -2.63 3.07
CA GLN A 79 3.69 -3.04 2.28
C GLN A 79 3.23 -4.46 2.59
N CYS A 80 3.96 -5.24 3.41
CA CYS A 80 3.54 -6.57 3.82
C CYS A 80 2.84 -6.52 5.19
N ILE A 81 2.03 -7.54 5.47
CA ILE A 81 1.41 -7.74 6.79
C ILE A 81 2.46 -7.87 7.92
N GLU A 82 2.02 -7.72 9.16
CA GLU A 82 2.87 -7.93 10.32
C GLU A 82 3.45 -9.36 10.33
N GLY A 83 4.72 -9.48 10.73
CA GLY A 83 5.44 -10.75 10.67
C GLY A 83 5.90 -11.16 9.26
N ALA A 84 5.64 -10.36 8.22
CA ALA A 84 6.14 -10.59 6.87
C ALA A 84 7.15 -9.50 6.43
N TYR A 85 7.94 -9.82 5.41
CA TYR A 85 8.91 -8.94 4.76
C TYR A 85 8.90 -9.13 3.25
N CYS A 86 9.42 -8.14 2.52
CA CYS A 86 9.50 -8.20 1.07
C CYS A 86 10.79 -8.90 0.64
N THR A 87 10.68 -10.08 0.05
CA THR A 87 11.83 -10.83 -0.46
C THR A 87 11.89 -10.78 -1.98
N SER A 88 13.11 -10.69 -2.54
CA SER A 88 13.38 -10.70 -3.97
C SER A 88 13.71 -12.09 -4.52
N GLN A 89 13.13 -13.12 -3.92
CA GLN A 89 13.40 -14.50 -4.31
C GLN A 89 12.78 -14.83 -5.68
N GLU A 90 13.46 -15.66 -6.48
CA GLU A 90 12.93 -16.17 -7.76
C GLU A 90 12.53 -15.06 -8.76
N ARG A 91 13.21 -13.90 -8.72
CA ARG A 91 12.93 -12.72 -9.57
C ARG A 91 11.55 -12.11 -9.37
N ARG A 92 10.90 -12.35 -8.23
CA ARG A 92 9.64 -11.71 -7.85
C ARG A 92 9.77 -11.11 -6.47
N GLU A 93 9.34 -9.86 -6.33
CA GLU A 93 9.28 -9.17 -5.05
C GLU A 93 7.96 -9.57 -4.37
N LEU A 94 8.01 -10.53 -3.46
CA LEU A 94 6.83 -11.11 -2.80
C LEU A 94 6.93 -11.02 -1.27
N CYS A 95 5.78 -10.87 -0.60
CA CYS A 95 5.70 -10.93 0.86
C CYS A 95 5.90 -12.37 1.35
N ARG A 96 6.84 -12.58 2.28
CA ARG A 96 7.07 -13.86 2.99
C ARG A 96 7.15 -13.66 4.49
N CYS A 97 6.78 -14.68 5.27
CA CYS A 97 6.90 -14.63 6.73
C CYS A 97 8.38 -14.59 7.15
N ARG A 98 8.64 -13.83 8.21
CA ARG A 98 9.96 -13.63 8.81
C ARG A 98 10.29 -14.83 9.70
N GLU A 99 10.67 -15.95 9.09
CA GLU A 99 10.96 -17.21 9.78
C GLU A 99 12.10 -17.06 10.82
N GLU A 100 13.04 -16.14 10.58
CA GLU A 100 14.12 -15.79 11.51
C GLU A 100 13.61 -15.17 12.83
N ASP A 101 12.42 -14.56 12.81
CA ASP A 101 11.76 -13.94 13.98
C ASP A 101 10.60 -14.80 14.51
N ASP A 102 10.64 -16.11 14.28
CA ASP A 102 9.63 -17.08 14.74
C ASP A 102 8.20 -16.83 14.19
N TYR A 103 8.09 -16.26 12.99
CA TYR A 103 6.83 -16.14 12.26
C TYR A 103 6.67 -17.24 11.21
N PHE A 104 5.55 -17.95 11.28
CA PHE A 104 5.20 -19.04 10.36
C PHE A 104 3.94 -18.72 9.58
N VAL A 105 3.83 -19.30 8.39
CA VAL A 105 2.61 -19.19 7.56
C VAL A 105 1.45 -19.86 8.30
N SER A 106 0.33 -19.16 8.40
CA SER A 106 -0.90 -19.68 9.00
C SER A 106 -1.55 -20.79 8.14
N GLU A 107 -2.51 -21.51 8.70
CA GLU A 107 -3.21 -22.61 7.99
C GLU A 107 -3.91 -22.17 6.70
N ASP A 108 -4.40 -20.93 6.65
CA ASP A 108 -5.03 -20.34 5.46
C ASP A 108 -4.03 -19.94 4.36
N GLY A 109 -2.72 -20.04 4.63
CA GLY A 109 -1.66 -19.69 3.69
C GLY A 109 -1.51 -18.20 3.41
N GLN A 110 -2.25 -17.34 4.11
CA GLN A 110 -2.37 -15.92 3.78
C GLN A 110 -1.73 -15.00 4.80
N THR A 111 -1.65 -15.41 6.07
CA THR A 111 -1.11 -14.60 7.16
C THR A 111 0.14 -15.21 7.78
N CYS A 112 0.80 -14.43 8.65
CA CYS A 112 1.92 -14.90 9.45
C CYS A 112 1.50 -14.92 10.92
N THR A 113 1.74 -16.04 11.59
CA THR A 113 1.48 -16.23 13.02
C THR A 113 2.78 -16.48 13.76
N SER A 114 2.94 -15.85 14.92
CA SER A 114 4.11 -16.09 15.77
C SER A 114 4.06 -17.47 16.42
N ALA A 115 5.23 -18.04 16.73
CA ALA A 115 5.35 -19.31 17.46
C ALA A 115 4.53 -19.34 18.76
N ALA A 116 4.41 -18.21 19.45
CA ALA A 116 3.62 -18.09 20.68
C ALA A 116 2.13 -18.38 20.43
N VAL A 117 1.57 -17.87 19.34
CA VAL A 117 0.16 -18.10 18.95
C VAL A 117 -0.02 -19.49 18.36
N TRP A 118 0.93 -19.94 17.53
CA TRP A 118 0.92 -21.29 16.94
C TRP A 118 0.83 -22.41 17.98
N ASN A 119 1.56 -22.27 19.09
CA ASN A 119 1.55 -23.24 20.19
C ASN A 119 0.23 -23.28 20.97
N ILE A 120 -0.53 -22.17 21.01
CA ILE A 120 -1.83 -22.12 21.67
C ILE A 120 -2.88 -22.85 20.83
N ASN A 121 -2.90 -22.59 19.52
CA ASN A 121 -3.83 -23.26 18.60
C ASN A 121 -3.60 -24.77 18.57
N ASN A 122 -2.34 -25.22 18.62
CA ASN A 122 -2.02 -26.66 18.69
C ASN A 122 -2.29 -27.30 20.07
N LYS A 123 -2.25 -26.55 21.18
CA LYS A 123 -2.70 -27.06 22.49
C LYS A 123 -4.22 -27.20 22.59
N ALA A 124 -4.99 -26.38 21.86
CA ALA A 124 -6.44 -26.49 21.81
C ALA A 124 -6.94 -27.74 21.05
N VAL A 125 -6.12 -28.32 20.17
CA VAL A 125 -6.42 -29.56 19.44
C VAL A 125 -6.15 -30.82 20.30
N LEU A 126 -5.18 -30.76 21.22
CA LEU A 126 -4.82 -31.87 22.13
C LEU A 126 -5.69 -31.98 23.39
N SER A 127 -6.72 -31.16 23.52
CA SER A 127 -7.67 -31.14 24.66
C SER A 127 -9.11 -31.47 24.27
N ARG A 128 -9.33 -32.11 23.10
CA ARG A 128 -10.59 -32.76 22.73
C ARG A 128 -10.41 -34.25 22.50
#